data_AF-A0A0A9XPJ3-F1
#
_entry.id   AF-A0A0A9XPJ3-F1
#
_cell.length_a   1.000
_cell.length_b   1.000
_cell.length_c   1.000
_cell.angle_alpha   90.00
_cell.angle_beta   90.00
_cell.angle_gamma   90.00
#
_symmetry.space_group_name_H-M   'P 1'
#
loop_
_entity.id
_entity.type
_entity.pdbx_description
1 polymer ?
#
loop_
_entity_poly.entity_id
_entity_poly.type
_entity_poly.pdbx_seq_one_letter_code
_entity_poly.pdbx_strand_id
1 'polypeptide(L)'
;MVTVHSLPGPGTLDAFVRAFSEMEQPHGVMLLIHMSCKDNLITPEYSQRTLQLAMQYPDVVTGFISQNRIHNSSFITMMPGVSITATNDSLGQQYISPKAAILDRGADIIIVGRGIVTSTDPAATAELYRSIAWDAYSS
;
A
#
# COMPACT_ATOMS: atom_id res chain seq x y z
N MET A 1 -2.06 -8.65 -9.60
CA MET A 1 -2.45 -8.04 -8.30
C MET A 1 -3.36 -6.84 -8.56
N VAL A 2 -4.38 -6.63 -7.73
CA VAL A 2 -5.31 -5.49 -7.82
C VAL A 2 -5.54 -4.86 -6.44
N THR A 3 -5.85 -3.56 -6.38
CA THR A 3 -6.21 -2.88 -5.13
C THR A 3 -7.72 -2.71 -5.03
N VAL A 4 -8.29 -2.97 -3.86
CA VAL A 4 -9.74 -3.00 -3.66
C VAL A 4 -10.11 -2.36 -2.32
N HIS A 5 -11.20 -1.60 -2.29
CA HIS A 5 -11.82 -1.17 -1.04
C HIS A 5 -12.67 -2.30 -0.45
N SER A 6 -12.54 -2.52 0.86
CA SER A 6 -13.44 -3.41 1.63
C SER A 6 -14.83 -2.82 1.89
N LEU A 7 -15.10 -1.61 1.40
CA LEU A 7 -16.35 -0.87 1.65
C LEU A 7 -17.62 -1.67 1.29
N PRO A 8 -17.67 -2.42 0.16
CA PRO A 8 -18.85 -3.23 -0.17
C PRO A 8 -19.00 -4.50 0.69
N GLY A 9 -18.02 -4.84 1.54
CA GLY A 9 -18.02 -6.02 2.38
C GLY A 9 -17.48 -7.30 1.70
N PRO A 10 -17.70 -8.48 2.31
CA PRO A 10 -17.07 -9.75 1.90
C PRO A 10 -17.41 -10.21 0.48
N GLY A 11 -18.60 -9.87 -0.03
CA GLY A 11 -19.04 -10.30 -1.36
C GLY A 11 -18.10 -9.87 -2.49
N THR A 12 -17.34 -8.79 -2.31
CA THR A 12 -16.29 -8.40 -3.26
C THR A 12 -15.15 -9.41 -3.30
N LEU A 13 -14.72 -9.95 -2.15
CA LEU A 13 -13.67 -10.96 -2.09
C LEU A 13 -14.18 -12.33 -2.53
N ASP A 14 -15.43 -12.67 -2.26
CA ASP A 14 -16.06 -13.89 -2.79
C ASP A 14 -16.02 -13.91 -4.34
N ALA A 15 -16.26 -12.75 -4.97
CA ALA A 15 -16.14 -12.62 -6.42
C ALA A 15 -14.70 -12.84 -6.90
N PHE A 16 -13.69 -12.35 -6.17
CA PHE A 16 -12.28 -12.61 -6.51
C PHE A 16 -11.88 -14.07 -6.29
N VAL A 17 -12.34 -14.72 -5.22
CA VAL A 17 -12.11 -16.15 -4.99
C VAL A 17 -12.60 -16.95 -6.20
N ARG A 18 -13.82 -16.68 -6.68
CA ARG A 18 -14.36 -17.34 -7.87
C ARG A 18 -13.61 -16.98 -9.14
N ALA A 19 -13.29 -15.71 -9.35
CA ALA A 19 -12.58 -15.29 -10.56
C ALA A 19 -11.17 -15.89 -10.63
N PHE A 20 -10.46 -15.97 -9.51
CA PHE A 20 -9.09 -16.49 -9.47
C PHE A 20 -9.02 -18.01 -9.56
N SER A 21 -10.04 -18.75 -9.10
CA SER A 21 -10.07 -20.21 -9.24
C SER A 21 -10.20 -20.69 -10.69
N GLU A 22 -10.64 -19.82 -11.60
CA GLU A 22 -10.76 -20.08 -13.03
C GLU A 22 -9.50 -19.66 -13.83
N MET A 23 -8.48 -19.11 -13.16
CA MET A 23 -7.26 -18.60 -13.79
C MET A 23 -6.05 -19.50 -13.52
N GLU A 24 -5.20 -19.70 -14.53
CA GLU A 24 -3.99 -20.52 -14.39
C GLU A 24 -2.86 -19.81 -13.61
N GLN A 25 -2.85 -18.48 -13.62
CA GLN A 25 -1.80 -17.68 -12.98
C GLN A 25 -2.21 -17.28 -11.56
N PRO A 26 -1.24 -17.12 -10.63
CA PRO A 26 -1.54 -16.63 -9.29
C PRO A 26 -1.96 -15.16 -9.32
N HIS A 27 -3.02 -14.84 -8.59
CA HIS A 27 -3.54 -13.49 -8.45
C HIS A 27 -3.65 -13.13 -6.97
N GLY A 28 -3.77 -11.83 -6.69
CA GLY A 28 -3.75 -11.32 -5.33
C GLY A 28 -4.45 -9.98 -5.21
N VAL A 29 -5.12 -9.77 -4.08
CA VAL A 29 -5.83 -8.54 -3.72
C VAL A 29 -5.04 -7.81 -2.64
N MET A 30 -4.86 -6.51 -2.85
CA MET A 30 -4.41 -5.57 -1.83
C MET A 30 -5.62 -4.81 -1.31
N LEU A 31 -5.93 -4.95 -0.02
CA LEU A 31 -7.02 -4.20 0.59
C LEU A 31 -6.56 -2.80 0.97
N LEU A 32 -7.34 -1.79 0.61
CA LEU A 32 -7.08 -0.42 1.00
C LEU A 32 -7.55 -0.21 2.44
N ILE A 33 -6.60 -0.13 3.38
CA ILE A 33 -6.87 0.00 4.82
C ILE A 33 -6.59 1.41 5.34
N HIS A 34 -5.66 2.14 4.72
CA HIS A 34 -5.40 3.55 5.00
C HIS A 34 -5.14 4.31 3.70
N MET A 35 -5.33 5.64 3.72
CA MET A 35 -4.98 6.53 2.62
C MET A 35 -4.07 7.65 3.09
N SER A 36 -3.18 8.09 2.20
CA SER A 36 -2.23 9.18 2.41
C SER A 36 -2.83 10.57 2.15
N CYS A 37 -4.06 10.66 1.64
CA CYS A 37 -4.69 11.94 1.38
C CYS A 37 -5.32 12.51 2.66
N LYS A 38 -5.20 13.82 2.81
CA LYS A 38 -5.82 14.59 3.87
C LYS A 38 -7.34 14.44 3.80
N ASP A 39 -7.98 14.42 4.97
CA ASP A 39 -9.44 14.43 5.13
C ASP A 39 -10.18 13.24 4.45
N ASN A 40 -9.49 12.12 4.26
CA ASN A 40 -10.11 10.90 3.75
C ASN A 40 -11.13 10.31 4.75
N LEU A 41 -12.08 9.53 4.25
CA LEU A 41 -13.20 9.01 5.04
C LEU A 41 -12.89 7.70 5.79
N ILE A 42 -11.64 7.24 5.78
CA ILE A 42 -11.28 6.01 6.47
C ILE A 42 -11.20 6.27 7.97
N THR A 43 -11.99 5.51 8.72
CA THR A 43 -12.01 5.53 10.17
C THR A 43 -11.21 4.36 10.76
N PRO A 44 -10.84 4.42 12.05
CA PRO A 44 -10.26 3.27 12.75
C PRO A 44 -11.15 2.02 12.68
N GLU A 45 -12.47 2.19 12.76
CA GLU A 45 -13.43 1.08 12.68
C GLU A 45 -13.46 0.43 11.30
N TYR A 46 -13.41 1.23 10.21
CA TYR A 46 -13.24 0.71 8.85
C TYR A 46 -11.95 -0.11 8.73
N SER A 47 -10.85 0.40 9.29
CA SER A 47 -9.54 -0.24 9.24
C SER A 47 -9.56 -1.59 9.98
N GLN A 48 -10.16 -1.62 11.17
CA GLN A 48 -10.31 -2.85 11.94
C GLN A 48 -11.17 -3.91 11.22
N ARG A 49 -12.32 -3.50 10.64
CA ARG A 49 -13.15 -4.41 9.85
C ARG A 49 -12.43 -4.93 8.61
N THR A 50 -11.64 -4.08 7.96
CA THR A 50 -10.84 -4.46 6.79
C THR A 50 -9.78 -5.51 7.15
N LEU A 51 -9.12 -5.36 8.30
CA LEU A 51 -8.17 -6.35 8.79
C LEU A 51 -8.84 -7.69 9.12
N GLN A 52 -9.98 -7.66 9.82
CA GLN A 52 -10.77 -8.86 10.13
C GLN A 52 -11.23 -9.57 8.86
N LEU A 53 -11.59 -8.81 7.82
CA LEU A 53 -11.96 -9.35 6.54
C LEU A 53 -10.76 -10.01 5.85
N ALA A 54 -9.60 -9.36 5.81
CA ALA A 54 -8.38 -9.95 5.23
C ALA A 54 -8.04 -11.31 5.84
N MET A 55 -8.15 -11.44 7.17
CA MET A 55 -7.87 -12.68 7.90
C MET A 55 -8.82 -13.83 7.54
N GLN A 56 -10.03 -13.54 7.03
CA GLN A 56 -10.98 -14.55 6.56
C GLN A 56 -10.68 -15.04 5.14
N TYR A 57 -9.84 -14.31 4.39
CA TYR A 57 -9.54 -14.57 2.97
C TYR A 57 -8.03 -14.66 2.70
N PRO A 58 -7.26 -15.48 3.45
CA PRO A 58 -5.80 -15.52 3.34
C PRO A 58 -5.30 -16.02 1.98
N ASP A 59 -6.11 -16.78 1.24
CA ASP A 59 -5.73 -17.35 -0.06
C ASP A 59 -5.78 -16.32 -1.21
N VAL A 60 -6.52 -15.22 -1.04
CA VAL A 60 -6.69 -14.18 -2.08
C VAL A 60 -6.16 -12.81 -1.66
N VAL A 61 -6.16 -12.49 -0.36
CA VAL A 61 -5.64 -11.22 0.14
C VAL A 61 -4.14 -11.35 0.37
N THR A 62 -3.35 -10.61 -0.41
CA THR A 62 -1.88 -10.61 -0.32
C THR A 62 -1.38 -9.55 0.67
N GLY A 63 -2.14 -8.48 0.87
CA GLY A 63 -1.83 -7.49 1.89
C GLY A 63 -2.62 -6.21 1.78
N PHE A 64 -2.00 -5.09 2.18
CA PHE A 64 -2.67 -3.82 2.35
C PHE A 64 -1.99 -2.64 1.67
N ILE A 65 -2.80 -1.72 1.17
CA ILE A 65 -2.40 -0.32 0.96
C ILE A 65 -2.60 0.41 2.28
N SER A 66 -1.49 0.80 2.92
CA SER A 66 -1.50 1.30 4.29
C SER A 66 -0.53 2.48 4.50
N GLN A 67 -0.73 3.23 5.59
CA GLN A 67 0.16 4.29 6.08
C GLN A 67 0.88 3.91 7.38
N ASN A 68 0.68 2.67 7.87
CA ASN A 68 1.43 2.07 8.99
C ASN A 68 1.48 0.54 8.81
N ARG A 69 2.47 -0.11 9.41
CA ARG A 69 2.58 -1.57 9.45
C ARG A 69 1.36 -2.21 10.12
N ILE A 70 0.90 -3.31 9.52
CA ILE A 70 -0.14 -4.14 10.10
C ILE A 70 0.52 -5.22 10.97
N HIS A 71 0.57 -4.96 12.28
CA HIS A 71 1.21 -5.86 13.24
C HIS A 71 0.55 -7.25 13.28
N ASN A 72 1.35 -8.26 13.63
CA ASN A 72 0.91 -9.65 13.83
C ASN A 72 0.21 -10.26 12.61
N SER A 73 0.66 -9.91 11.40
CA SER A 73 0.14 -10.49 10.17
C SER A 73 1.28 -10.83 9.21
N SER A 74 1.04 -11.82 8.34
CA SER A 74 1.93 -12.17 7.22
C SER A 74 1.66 -11.35 5.96
N PHE A 75 0.82 -10.32 6.07
CA PHE A 75 0.37 -9.51 4.95
C PHE A 75 1.41 -8.46 4.56
N ILE A 76 1.60 -8.26 3.25
CA ILE A 76 2.49 -7.24 2.71
C ILE A 76 1.89 -5.84 2.96
N THR A 77 2.72 -4.91 3.43
CA THR A 77 2.36 -3.50 3.58
C THR A 77 2.96 -2.69 2.43
N MET A 78 2.11 -2.22 1.51
CA MET A 78 2.51 -1.28 0.47
C MET A 78 2.05 0.15 0.82
N MET A 79 2.96 1.11 0.70
CA MET A 79 2.77 2.46 1.21
C MET A 79 2.86 3.52 0.11
N PRO A 80 1.74 4.13 -0.30
CA PRO A 80 1.73 5.29 -1.17
C PRO A 80 2.01 6.58 -0.38
N GLY A 81 2.10 7.70 -1.11
CA GLY A 81 2.42 8.98 -0.50
C GLY A 81 3.88 9.06 -0.06
N VAL A 82 4.79 8.57 -0.90
CA VAL A 82 6.22 8.62 -0.63
C VAL A 82 6.89 9.61 -1.59
N SER A 83 7.72 10.50 -1.04
CA SER A 83 8.52 11.46 -1.80
C SER A 83 9.80 11.82 -1.07
N ILE A 84 10.91 12.00 -1.80
CA ILE A 84 12.18 12.49 -1.24
C ILE A 84 12.13 14.01 -0.98
N THR A 85 11.43 14.75 -1.82
CA THR A 85 11.50 16.21 -1.87
C THR A 85 10.23 16.92 -1.42
N ALA A 86 9.07 16.29 -1.61
CA ALA A 86 7.77 16.89 -1.31
C ALA A 86 7.25 16.44 0.05
N THR A 87 6.56 17.34 0.76
CA THR A 87 5.87 17.05 2.01
C THR A 87 4.35 17.04 1.86
N ASN A 88 3.80 17.80 0.90
CA ASN A 88 2.40 17.77 0.49
C ASN A 88 2.22 18.25 -0.96
N ASP A 89 1.00 18.15 -1.51
CA ASP A 89 0.59 18.87 -2.73
C ASP A 89 -0.65 19.76 -2.50
N SER A 90 -1.03 20.52 -3.53
CA SER A 90 -2.18 21.42 -3.50
C SER A 90 -3.56 20.72 -3.50
N LEU A 91 -3.59 19.40 -3.68
CA LEU A 91 -4.82 18.59 -3.77
C LEU A 91 -4.97 17.65 -2.57
N GLY A 92 -4.22 17.87 -1.49
CA GLY A 92 -4.37 17.15 -0.22
C GLY A 92 -3.55 15.87 -0.11
N GLN A 93 -2.70 15.54 -1.08
CA GLN A 93 -1.75 14.44 -0.92
C GLN A 93 -0.74 14.79 0.17
N GLN A 94 -0.53 13.89 1.12
CA GLN A 94 0.55 14.00 2.11
C GLN A 94 1.68 13.05 1.74
N TYR A 95 2.92 13.50 1.99
CA TYR A 95 4.10 12.71 1.68
C TYR A 95 4.95 12.45 2.91
N ILE A 96 5.54 11.25 2.94
CA ILE A 96 6.61 10.88 3.86
C ILE A 96 7.87 10.51 3.08
N SER A 97 9.03 10.57 3.72
CA SER A 97 10.28 10.15 3.09
C SER A 97 10.33 8.63 2.93
N PRO A 98 11.07 8.10 1.93
CA PRO A 98 11.27 6.65 1.78
C PRO A 98 11.83 6.00 3.04
N LYS A 99 12.78 6.66 3.70
CA LYS A 99 13.38 6.18 4.96
C LYS A 99 12.34 6.08 6.08
N ALA A 100 11.50 7.11 6.26
CA ALA A 100 10.45 7.09 7.27
C ALA A 100 9.35 6.06 6.95
N ALA A 101 9.03 5.85 5.68
CA ALA A 101 8.08 4.82 5.25
C ALA A 101 8.54 3.42 5.69
N ILE A 102 9.82 3.10 5.50
CA ILE A 102 10.40 1.80 5.86
C ILE A 102 10.63 1.69 7.37
N LEU A 103 11.39 2.62 7.98
CA LEU A 103 11.82 2.49 9.38
C LEU A 103 10.73 2.86 10.39
N ASP A 104 10.08 4.00 10.19
CA ASP A 104 9.16 4.56 11.19
C ASP A 104 7.76 3.99 11.03
N ARG A 105 7.35 3.74 9.78
CA ARG A 105 6.00 3.25 9.45
C ARG A 105 5.96 1.77 9.13
N GLY A 106 7.10 1.11 8.94
CA GLY A 106 7.20 -0.34 8.73
C GLY A 106 6.59 -0.83 7.42
N ALA A 107 6.65 -0.03 6.35
CA ALA A 107 6.30 -0.45 5.00
C ALA A 107 7.27 -1.54 4.51
N ASP A 108 6.74 -2.52 3.79
CA ASP A 108 7.56 -3.51 3.08
C ASP A 108 7.91 -3.00 1.67
N ILE A 109 6.98 -2.28 1.04
CA ILE A 109 7.15 -1.69 -0.29
C ILE A 109 6.65 -0.24 -0.29
N ILE A 110 7.41 0.66 -0.91
CA ILE A 110 6.99 2.04 -1.18
C ILE A 110 6.38 2.17 -2.57
N ILE A 111 5.33 2.99 -2.70
CA ILE A 111 4.70 3.33 -3.97
C ILE A 111 4.98 4.81 -4.27
N VAL A 112 5.75 5.04 -5.34
CA VAL A 112 6.20 6.38 -5.74
C VAL A 112 5.65 6.70 -7.12
N GLY A 113 4.91 7.80 -7.22
CA GLY A 113 4.33 8.29 -8.49
C GLY A 113 5.11 9.48 -9.05
N ARG A 114 4.56 10.69 -8.89
CA ARG A 114 5.11 11.95 -9.42
C ARG A 114 6.59 12.15 -9.08
N GLY A 115 7.02 11.73 -7.89
CA GLY A 115 8.43 11.81 -7.49
C GLY A 115 9.41 11.15 -8.45
N ILE A 116 8.98 10.17 -9.25
CA ILE A 116 9.78 9.55 -10.34
C ILE A 116 9.30 10.05 -11.70
N VAL A 117 7.99 9.97 -11.96
CA VAL A 117 7.42 10.18 -13.31
C VAL A 117 7.64 11.59 -13.85
N THR A 118 7.71 12.61 -12.97
CA THR A 118 7.92 14.00 -13.40
C THR A 118 9.37 14.45 -13.25
N SER A 119 10.30 13.54 -12.98
CA SER A 119 11.73 13.85 -12.88
C SER A 119 12.34 14.09 -14.25
N THR A 120 13.40 14.89 -14.31
CA THR A 120 14.21 15.08 -15.52
C THR A 120 14.97 13.81 -15.92
N ASP A 121 15.25 12.93 -14.96
CA ASP A 121 15.81 11.60 -15.19
C ASP A 121 15.07 10.56 -14.33
N PRO A 122 13.98 9.97 -14.85
CA PRO A 122 13.19 8.98 -14.12
C PRO A 122 13.98 7.73 -13.74
N ALA A 123 14.97 7.31 -14.54
CA ALA A 123 15.76 6.11 -14.27
C ALA A 123 16.70 6.33 -13.08
N ALA A 124 17.48 7.42 -13.10
CA ALA A 124 18.35 7.77 -11.98
C ALA A 124 17.54 8.04 -10.70
N THR A 125 16.35 8.65 -10.85
CA THR A 125 15.47 8.94 -9.71
C THR A 125 14.89 7.67 -9.12
N ALA A 126 14.43 6.72 -9.94
CA ALA A 126 13.95 5.43 -9.46
C ALA A 126 15.05 4.65 -8.71
N GLU A 127 16.28 4.68 -9.22
CA GLU A 127 17.44 4.06 -8.57
C GLU A 127 17.77 4.71 -7.21
N LEU A 128 17.62 6.03 -7.10
CA LEU A 128 17.76 6.74 -5.84
C LEU A 128 16.69 6.31 -4.82
N TYR A 129 15.41 6.23 -5.21
CA TYR A 129 14.34 5.72 -4.33
C TYR A 129 14.62 4.28 -3.89
N ARG A 130 15.05 3.42 -4.83
CA ARG A 130 15.42 2.03 -4.55
C ARG A 130 16.53 1.95 -3.51
N SER A 131 17.60 2.72 -3.69
CA SER A 131 18.76 2.73 -2.80
C SER A 131 18.36 3.18 -1.39
N ILE A 132 17.66 4.32 -1.25
CA ILE A 132 17.24 4.82 0.06
C ILE A 132 16.33 3.83 0.79
N ALA A 133 15.36 3.24 0.09
CA ALA A 133 14.43 2.28 0.69
C ALA A 133 15.12 0.97 1.07
N TRP A 134 16.03 0.47 0.22
CA TRP A 134 16.75 -0.77 0.46
C TRP A 134 17.77 -0.63 1.61
N ASP A 135 18.49 0.48 1.66
CA ASP A 135 19.41 0.80 2.76
C ASP A 135 18.66 0.92 4.08
N ALA A 136 17.47 1.54 4.07
CA ALA A 136 16.59 1.62 5.23
C ALA A 136 16.04 0.25 5.66
N TYR A 137 15.75 -0.65 4.71
CA TYR A 137 15.32 -2.01 5.03
C TYR A 137 16.46 -2.86 5.62
N SER A 138 17.67 -2.64 5.15
CA SER A 138 18.85 -3.45 5.49
C SER A 138 19.61 -2.96 6.72
N SER A 139 19.17 -1.86 7.35
CA SER A 139 19.83 -1.21 8.48
C SER A 139 19.49 -1.82 9.84
#